data_AF-A0A7Y7NVF0-F1
#
_entry.id   AF-A0A7Y7NVF0-F1
#
_cell.length_a   1.000
_cell.length_b   1.000
_cell.length_c   1.000
_cell.angle_alpha   90.00
_cell.angle_beta   90.00
_cell.angle_gamma   90.00
#
_symmetry.space_group_name_H-M   'P 1'
#
loop_
_entity.id
_entity.type
_entity.pdbx_description
1 polymer ?
#
loop_
_entity_poly.entity_id
_entity_poly.type
_entity_poly.pdbx_seq_one_letter_code
_entity_poly.pdbx_strand_id
1 'polypeptide(L)'
;MKNNLLITIYLFIIIFFTSFGRSNNNQQKRTFSDISFVKETLKVGINSELDTIIFINKSFVFDFTRPAITDSLAKEVLYEYYRKRGYLIQEELIGNENDNLLCIRYNKIFQFQRRDNYSNLAIISYWISPPNSSGHCFQPSKAIVFKTDNGFEISNQEFIPTNYAIDSVSVIENNPTIYGYDYDCNEQNVIRDIRITLKK
;
A
#
# COMPACT_ATOMS: atom_id res chain seq x y z
N MET A 1 65.38 -32.90 -26.08
CA MET A 1 64.18 -33.26 -26.87
C MET A 1 62.97 -32.91 -26.02
N LYS A 2 62.34 -31.78 -26.35
CA LYS A 2 60.96 -31.69 -26.87
C LYS A 2 59.92 -32.06 -25.79
N ASN A 3 59.38 -31.06 -25.11
CA ASN A 3 58.09 -30.44 -25.48
C ASN A 3 57.02 -31.50 -25.64
N ASN A 4 56.21 -31.76 -24.61
CA ASN A 4 54.83 -32.28 -24.72
C ASN A 4 54.09 -32.38 -23.37
N LEU A 5 54.39 -31.53 -22.39
CA LEU A 5 53.64 -31.49 -21.12
C LEU A 5 53.07 -30.09 -20.81
N LEU A 6 52.83 -29.29 -21.85
CA LEU A 6 52.21 -27.96 -21.76
C LEU A 6 50.87 -27.86 -22.51
N ILE A 7 50.41 -28.96 -23.11
CA ILE A 7 49.20 -29.01 -23.95
C ILE A 7 47.96 -29.50 -23.19
N THR A 8 48.12 -30.03 -21.96
CA THR A 8 46.98 -30.55 -21.18
C THR A 8 46.34 -29.52 -20.23
N ILE A 9 46.89 -28.30 -20.14
CA ILE A 9 46.38 -27.24 -19.25
C ILE A 9 45.52 -26.20 -20.02
N TYR A 10 45.58 -26.19 -21.36
CA TYR A 10 44.83 -25.23 -22.18
C TYR A 10 43.38 -25.65 -22.54
N LEU A 11 42.92 -26.83 -22.10
CA LEU A 11 41.57 -27.33 -22.42
C LEU A 11 40.56 -27.28 -21.26
N PHE A 12 40.86 -26.53 -20.19
CA PHE A 12 39.95 -26.32 -19.05
C PHE A 12 39.61 -24.85 -18.77
N ILE A 13 39.84 -23.96 -19.75
CA ILE A 13 39.38 -22.55 -19.73
C ILE A 13 38.48 -22.31 -20.94
N ILE A 14 37.35 -23.01 -21.01
CA ILE A 14 36.16 -22.58 -21.76
C ILE A 14 34.95 -22.88 -20.87
N ILE A 15 34.93 -22.23 -19.71
CA ILE A 15 33.74 -22.12 -18.85
C ILE A 15 33.27 -20.68 -19.01
N PHE A 16 32.09 -20.55 -19.62
CA PHE A 16 31.11 -19.49 -19.42
C PHE A 16 31.57 -18.04 -19.67
N PHE A 17 31.66 -17.64 -20.93
CA PHE A 17 31.32 -16.26 -21.27
C PHE A 17 30.63 -16.20 -22.65
N THR A 18 29.57 -15.38 -22.71
CA THR A 18 28.80 -14.94 -23.88
C THR A 18 27.48 -15.67 -24.22
N SER A 19 26.67 -15.97 -23.21
CA SER A 19 25.21 -15.80 -23.34
C SER A 19 24.78 -14.47 -22.73
N PHE A 20 25.24 -13.37 -23.34
CA PHE A 20 24.64 -12.04 -23.16
C PHE A 20 23.79 -11.72 -24.39
N GLY A 21 22.72 -12.48 -24.56
CA GLY A 21 21.56 -12.04 -25.32
C GLY A 21 20.95 -10.87 -24.56
N ARG A 22 21.35 -9.65 -24.93
CA ARG A 22 20.81 -8.39 -24.43
C ARG A 22 19.38 -8.25 -24.94
N SER A 23 18.44 -8.91 -24.27
CA SER A 23 17.03 -8.53 -24.35
C SER A 23 16.94 -7.16 -23.71
N ASN A 24 16.73 -6.14 -24.54
CA ASN A 24 16.27 -4.83 -24.08
C ASN A 24 14.90 -5.03 -23.42
N ASN A 25 14.91 -5.44 -22.16
CA ASN A 25 13.83 -5.20 -21.26
C ASN A 25 13.85 -3.69 -21.01
N ASN A 26 13.19 -2.96 -21.90
CA ASN A 26 12.45 -1.78 -21.49
C ASN A 26 11.60 -2.24 -20.32
N GLN A 27 12.13 -2.07 -19.10
CA GLN A 27 11.32 -1.99 -17.91
C GLN A 27 10.47 -0.74 -18.10
N GLN A 28 9.39 -0.92 -18.87
CA GLN A 28 8.19 -0.18 -18.65
C GLN A 28 7.89 -0.41 -17.17
N LYS A 29 8.23 0.58 -16.35
CA LYS A 29 7.74 0.75 -14.99
C LYS A 29 6.23 0.61 -15.09
N ARG A 30 5.73 -0.63 -15.00
CA ARG A 30 4.33 -0.89 -14.74
C ARG A 30 4.17 -0.55 -13.27
N THR A 31 3.92 0.72 -13.01
CA THR A 31 3.08 1.10 -11.89
C THR A 31 1.80 0.31 -12.09
N PHE A 32 1.72 -0.86 -11.49
CA PHE A 32 0.46 -1.56 -11.33
C PHE A 32 -0.28 -0.77 -10.25
N SER A 33 -0.82 0.38 -10.64
CA SER A 33 -1.95 0.93 -9.91
C SER A 33 -3.04 -0.12 -10.06
N ASP A 34 -3.41 -0.81 -8.97
CA ASP A 34 -4.66 -1.55 -8.95
C ASP A 34 -5.75 -0.53 -9.30
N ILE A 35 -6.18 -0.49 -10.57
CA ILE A 35 -7.10 0.52 -11.07
C ILE A 35 -8.45 0.28 -10.39
N SER A 36 -8.71 1.01 -9.32
CA SER A 36 -10.04 1.08 -8.72
C SER A 36 -10.89 2.05 -9.51
N PHE A 37 -12.07 1.59 -9.95
CA PHE A 37 -13.07 2.49 -10.52
C PHE A 37 -13.87 3.14 -9.39
N VAL A 38 -14.03 4.46 -9.48
CA VAL A 38 -14.77 5.28 -8.50
C VAL A 38 -16.09 5.70 -9.13
N LYS A 39 -17.22 5.33 -8.52
CA LYS A 39 -18.55 5.84 -8.89
C LYS A 39 -19.05 6.76 -7.79
N GLU A 40 -19.17 8.05 -8.10
CA GLU A 40 -19.66 9.07 -7.16
C GLU A 40 -21.16 9.32 -7.33
N THR A 41 -21.87 9.48 -6.21
CA THR A 41 -23.24 9.95 -6.14
C THR A 41 -23.36 11.02 -5.06
N LEU A 42 -23.74 12.23 -5.45
CA LEU A 42 -23.99 13.35 -4.53
C LEU A 42 -25.44 13.35 -4.09
N LYS A 43 -25.70 13.30 -2.78
CA LYS A 43 -27.03 13.59 -2.23
C LYS A 43 -27.06 15.05 -1.79
N VAL A 44 -27.82 15.88 -2.49
CA VAL A 44 -27.96 17.31 -2.16
C VAL A 44 -28.93 17.44 -0.97
N GLY A 45 -28.39 17.73 0.21
CA GLY A 45 -29.09 18.05 1.45
C GLY A 45 -28.19 18.91 2.35
N ILE A 46 -28.75 19.46 3.43
CA ILE A 46 -28.12 20.50 4.29
C ILE A 46 -26.75 20.06 4.87
N ASN A 47 -26.48 18.75 4.90
CA ASN A 47 -25.13 18.17 4.94
C ASN A 47 -24.92 17.37 3.66
N SER A 48 -24.06 17.84 2.76
CA SER A 48 -23.86 17.21 1.44
C SER A 48 -23.03 15.93 1.57
N GLU A 49 -23.66 14.78 1.83
CA GLU A 49 -22.97 13.49 1.88
C GLU A 49 -22.48 13.09 0.47
N LEU A 50 -21.18 12.81 0.34
CA LEU A 50 -20.61 12.17 -0.85
C LEU A 50 -20.64 10.64 -0.67
N ASP A 51 -21.49 9.97 -1.44
CA ASP A 51 -21.61 8.52 -1.43
C ASP A 51 -20.88 7.94 -2.64
N THR A 52 -19.85 7.13 -2.38
CA THR A 52 -18.91 6.65 -3.40
C THR A 52 -18.73 5.15 -3.33
N ILE A 53 -18.72 4.49 -4.49
CA ILE A 53 -18.38 3.08 -4.61
C ILE A 53 -16.99 2.93 -5.21
N ILE A 54 -16.14 2.17 -4.54
CA ILE A 54 -14.81 1.81 -5.02
C ILE A 54 -14.78 0.32 -5.35
N PHE A 55 -14.51 0.01 -6.61
CA PHE A 55 -14.34 -1.37 -7.06
C PHE A 55 -12.90 -1.82 -6.83
N ILE A 56 -12.73 -2.96 -6.17
CA ILE A 56 -11.42 -3.53 -5.85
C ILE A 56 -11.24 -4.81 -6.67
N ASN A 57 -10.22 -4.82 -7.52
CA ASN A 57 -9.94 -5.93 -8.44
C ASN A 57 -9.46 -7.22 -7.76
N LYS A 58 -9.33 -7.26 -6.43
CA LYS A 58 -8.87 -8.44 -5.68
C LYS A 58 -9.99 -9.05 -4.86
N SER A 59 -10.07 -10.37 -4.90
CA SER A 59 -11.03 -11.12 -4.09
C SER A 59 -10.52 -11.23 -2.67
N PHE A 60 -11.25 -10.67 -1.71
CA PHE A 60 -11.02 -10.91 -0.30
C PHE A 60 -11.58 -12.29 0.06
N VAL A 61 -10.75 -13.16 0.64
CA VAL A 61 -11.23 -14.44 1.17
C VAL A 61 -11.71 -14.23 2.59
N PHE A 62 -13.00 -14.48 2.81
CA PHE A 62 -13.63 -14.41 4.12
C PHE A 62 -13.27 -15.66 4.92
N ASP A 63 -12.51 -15.49 5.99
CA ASP A 63 -12.10 -16.59 6.87
C ASP A 63 -12.14 -16.13 8.33
N PHE A 64 -13.12 -16.65 9.05
CA PHE A 64 -13.44 -16.38 10.46
C PHE A 64 -12.49 -17.02 11.46
N THR A 65 -11.75 -18.03 11.00
CA THR A 65 -10.84 -18.81 11.83
C THR A 65 -9.52 -18.08 12.01
N ARG A 66 -9.19 -17.17 11.09
CA ARG A 66 -7.96 -16.39 11.11
C ARG A 66 -8.08 -15.22 12.10
N PRO A 67 -7.02 -14.94 12.89
CA PRO A 67 -7.00 -13.78 13.77
C PRO A 67 -7.04 -12.48 12.96
N ALA A 68 -7.62 -11.44 13.55
CA ALA A 68 -7.69 -10.11 12.95
C ALA A 68 -6.29 -9.49 12.76
N ILE A 69 -6.17 -8.59 11.78
CA ILE A 69 -4.93 -7.87 11.49
C ILE A 69 -4.67 -6.83 12.59
N THR A 70 -3.71 -7.09 13.48
CA THR A 70 -3.35 -6.19 14.58
C THR A 70 -2.54 -4.97 14.10
N ASP A 71 -2.47 -3.90 14.89
CA ASP A 71 -1.61 -2.73 14.63
C ASP A 71 -0.15 -3.12 14.37
N SER A 72 0.42 -3.99 15.21
CA SER A 72 1.82 -4.43 15.08
C SER A 72 2.06 -5.12 13.74
N LEU A 73 1.13 -6.00 13.34
CA LEU A 73 1.23 -6.74 12.09
C LEU A 73 1.03 -5.83 10.88
N ALA A 74 0.06 -4.91 10.95
CA ALA A 74 -0.18 -3.92 9.92
C ALA A 74 1.06 -3.03 9.69
N LYS A 75 1.68 -2.58 10.79
CA LYS A 75 2.93 -1.80 10.75
C LYS A 75 4.06 -2.57 10.07
N GLU A 76 4.28 -3.82 10.47
CA GLU A 76 5.31 -4.69 9.88
C GLU A 76 5.09 -4.88 8.37
N VAL A 77 3.88 -5.25 7.97
CA VAL A 77 3.51 -5.45 6.56
C VAL A 77 3.70 -4.17 5.73
N LEU A 78 3.31 -3.01 6.26
CA LEU A 78 3.53 -1.70 5.63
C LEU A 78 5.00 -1.42 5.40
N TYR A 79 5.81 -1.64 6.43
CA TYR A 79 7.24 -1.37 6.39
C TYR A 79 7.96 -2.30 5.42
N GLU A 80 7.66 -3.59 5.44
CA GLU A 80 8.23 -4.52 4.46
C GLU A 80 7.84 -4.17 3.02
N TYR A 81 6.58 -3.79 2.80
CA TYR A 81 6.09 -3.40 1.49
C TYR A 81 6.87 -2.22 0.89
N TYR A 82 7.08 -1.18 1.68
CA TYR A 82 7.76 0.04 1.25
C TYR A 82 9.29 -0.09 1.25
N ARG A 83 9.88 -0.87 2.17
CA ARG A 83 11.32 -1.18 2.18
C ARG A 83 11.75 -1.88 0.89
N LYS A 84 10.97 -2.84 0.39
CA LYS A 84 11.19 -3.51 -0.91
C LYS A 84 11.15 -2.54 -2.10
N ARG A 85 10.61 -1.33 -1.92
CA ARG A 85 10.53 -0.26 -2.92
C ARG A 85 11.58 0.84 -2.72
N GLY A 86 12.48 0.69 -1.74
CA GLY A 86 13.57 1.63 -1.47
C GLY A 86 13.21 2.78 -0.53
N TYR A 87 12.08 2.69 0.19
CA TYR A 87 11.72 3.68 1.22
C TYR A 87 12.41 3.32 2.54
N LEU A 88 12.78 4.34 3.30
CA LEU A 88 13.23 4.18 4.68
C LEU A 88 12.03 4.07 5.61
N ILE A 89 12.16 3.34 6.72
CA ILE A 89 11.21 3.45 7.84
C ILE A 89 11.75 4.45 8.87
N GLN A 90 10.87 5.07 9.66
CA GLN A 90 11.25 6.13 10.60
C GLN A 90 12.37 5.69 11.57
N GLU A 91 12.35 4.43 11.98
CA GLU A 91 13.34 3.85 12.89
C GLU A 91 14.74 3.71 12.25
N GLU A 92 14.84 3.72 10.92
CA GLU A 92 16.09 3.65 10.14
C GLU A 92 16.68 5.03 9.83
N LEU A 93 16.03 6.12 10.25
CA LEU A 93 16.48 7.50 9.97
C LEU A 93 17.65 7.96 10.85
N ILE A 94 17.99 7.23 11.92
CA ILE A 94 19.06 7.63 12.84
C ILE A 94 20.41 7.62 12.10
N GLY A 95 20.95 8.81 11.82
CA GLY A 95 22.24 8.98 11.14
C GLY A 95 22.18 8.95 9.61
N ASN A 96 21.00 9.00 9.00
CA ASN A 96 20.84 9.10 7.55
C ASN A 96 20.51 10.54 7.15
N GLU A 97 21.48 11.23 6.53
CA GLU A 97 21.37 12.63 6.10
C GLU A 97 20.84 12.78 4.67
N ASN A 98 20.41 11.69 4.02
CA ASN A 98 19.92 11.78 2.65
C ASN A 98 18.46 12.23 2.61
N ASP A 99 18.27 13.55 2.59
CA ASP A 99 16.97 14.21 2.47
C ASP A 99 16.20 13.89 1.18
N ASN A 100 16.84 13.25 0.18
CA ASN A 100 16.18 12.84 -1.06
C ASN A 100 15.46 11.49 -0.96
N LEU A 101 15.63 10.76 0.14
CA LEU A 101 14.91 9.50 0.34
C LEU A 101 13.49 9.77 0.85
N LEU A 102 12.55 8.88 0.55
CA LEU A 102 11.21 8.94 1.13
C LEU A 102 11.17 8.02 2.36
N CYS A 103 10.58 8.53 3.43
CA CYS A 103 10.32 7.80 4.66
C CYS A 103 8.85 7.40 4.74
N ILE A 104 8.60 6.17 5.17
CA ILE A 104 7.29 5.66 5.53
C ILE A 104 7.11 5.71 7.06
N ARG A 105 5.97 6.20 7.53
CA ARG A 105 5.58 6.16 8.94
C ARG A 105 4.17 5.63 9.11
N TYR A 106 4.04 4.57 9.90
CA TYR A 106 2.73 4.03 10.27
C TYR A 106 1.94 5.04 11.10
N ASN A 107 0.63 5.16 10.83
CA ASN A 107 -0.27 6.00 11.63
C ASN A 107 -1.25 5.14 12.44
N LYS A 108 -2.16 4.43 11.77
CA LYS A 108 -3.21 3.61 12.39
C LYS A 108 -3.78 2.58 11.42
N ILE A 109 -4.49 1.59 11.96
CA ILE A 109 -5.31 0.64 11.22
C ILE A 109 -6.78 0.82 11.57
N PHE A 110 -7.66 0.64 10.59
CA PHE A 110 -9.10 0.55 10.76
C PHE A 110 -9.55 -0.87 10.44
N GLN A 111 -9.89 -1.62 11.48
CA GLN A 111 -10.32 -3.00 11.38
C GLN A 111 -11.84 -3.06 11.23
N PHE A 112 -12.32 -3.82 10.25
CA PHE A 112 -13.73 -4.22 10.21
C PHE A 112 -13.98 -5.25 11.34
N GLN A 113 -15.15 -5.18 11.99
CA GLN A 113 -15.38 -6.01 13.17
C GLN A 113 -15.40 -7.50 12.81
N ARG A 114 -14.94 -8.34 13.75
CA ARG A 114 -14.86 -9.80 13.55
C ARG A 114 -16.21 -10.45 13.25
N ARG A 115 -17.31 -9.87 13.75
CA ARG A 115 -18.68 -10.35 13.48
C ARG A 115 -19.09 -10.18 12.02
N ASP A 116 -18.38 -9.35 11.28
CA ASP A 116 -18.80 -8.94 9.95
C ASP A 116 -18.18 -9.80 8.84
N ASN A 117 -17.41 -10.85 9.16
CA ASN A 117 -16.71 -11.73 8.20
C ASN A 117 -15.48 -11.07 7.54
N TYR A 118 -15.19 -9.81 7.84
CA TYR A 118 -14.11 -9.00 7.25
C TYR A 118 -12.86 -8.89 8.13
N SER A 119 -12.63 -9.82 9.07
CA SER A 119 -11.43 -9.80 9.94
C SER A 119 -10.10 -9.91 9.19
N ASN A 120 -10.15 -10.35 7.92
CA ASN A 120 -9.00 -10.45 7.03
C ASN A 120 -8.77 -9.19 6.18
N LEU A 121 -9.57 -8.14 6.37
CA LEU A 121 -9.50 -6.88 5.64
C LEU A 121 -9.35 -5.74 6.64
N ALA A 122 -8.49 -4.79 6.34
CA ALA A 122 -8.40 -3.54 7.09
C ALA A 122 -7.88 -2.41 6.22
N ILE A 123 -8.10 -1.17 6.68
CA ILE A 123 -7.52 0.01 6.05
C ILE A 123 -6.31 0.45 6.87
N ILE A 124 -5.14 0.53 6.26
CA ILE A 124 -3.94 1.10 6.90
C ILE A 124 -3.83 2.56 6.48
N SER A 125 -3.56 3.42 7.48
CA SER A 125 -3.21 4.82 7.30
C SER A 125 -1.72 5.02 7.60
N TYR A 126 -1.04 5.80 6.77
CA TYR A 126 0.41 6.03 6.86
C TYR A 126 0.82 7.37 6.24
N TRP A 127 2.04 7.81 6.55
CA TRP A 127 2.65 8.99 5.98
C TRP A 127 3.81 8.61 5.07
N ILE A 128 3.90 9.24 3.90
CA ILE A 128 5.08 9.25 3.06
C ILE A 128 5.58 10.69 3.01
N SER A 129 6.82 10.92 3.43
CA SER A 129 7.45 12.23 3.34
C SER A 129 8.96 12.10 3.30
N PRO A 130 9.70 13.12 2.83
CA PRO A 130 11.13 13.21 3.11
C PRO A 130 11.41 13.12 4.62
N PRO A 131 12.60 12.62 5.02
CA PRO A 131 13.10 12.75 6.38
C PRO A 131 12.94 14.19 6.88
N ASN A 132 12.61 14.36 8.16
CA ASN A 132 12.50 15.66 8.83
C ASN A 132 11.43 16.62 8.27
N SER A 133 10.63 16.21 7.28
CA SER A 133 9.51 17.00 6.77
C SER A 133 8.42 17.12 7.83
N SER A 134 8.02 18.35 8.17
CA SER A 134 6.86 18.62 9.01
C SER A 134 5.61 18.79 8.16
N GLY A 135 4.81 17.74 8.06
CA GLY A 135 3.51 17.79 7.38
C GLY A 135 2.48 18.52 8.25
N HIS A 136 2.42 19.85 8.14
CA HIS A 136 1.49 20.66 8.96
C HIS A 136 0.06 20.74 8.40
N CYS A 137 -0.17 20.24 7.18
CA CYS A 137 -1.52 20.12 6.62
C CYS A 137 -1.51 19.09 5.47
N PHE A 138 -1.58 17.81 5.80
CA PHE A 138 -1.99 16.77 4.85
C PHE A 138 -2.68 15.70 5.70
N GLN A 139 -3.69 15.00 5.20
CA GLN A 139 -4.15 13.78 5.87
C GLN A 139 -3.25 12.61 5.44
N PRO A 140 -3.11 11.58 6.27
CA PRO A 140 -2.28 10.43 5.93
C PRO A 140 -2.85 9.68 4.73
N SER A 141 -1.95 9.16 3.89
CA SER A 141 -2.27 8.21 2.82
C SER A 141 -2.93 6.95 3.39
N LYS A 142 -3.69 6.28 2.55
CA LYS A 142 -4.47 5.09 2.92
C LYS A 142 -4.21 3.97 1.93
N ALA A 143 -4.19 2.74 2.41
CA ALA A 143 -4.16 1.56 1.56
C ALA A 143 -4.98 0.45 2.20
N ILE A 144 -5.33 -0.53 1.39
CA ILE A 144 -6.04 -1.72 1.85
C ILE A 144 -5.01 -2.79 2.18
N VAL A 145 -5.07 -3.30 3.41
CA VAL A 145 -4.34 -4.51 3.80
C VAL A 145 -5.31 -5.67 3.92
N PHE A 146 -4.91 -6.81 3.38
CA PHE A 146 -5.71 -8.02 3.51
C PHE A 146 -4.83 -9.24 3.63
N LYS A 147 -5.41 -10.28 4.25
CA LYS A 147 -4.77 -11.57 4.41
C LYS A 147 -4.99 -12.43 3.18
N THR A 148 -3.93 -13.07 2.71
CA THR A 148 -3.92 -14.06 1.62
C THR A 148 -3.51 -15.43 2.16
N ASP A 149 -3.49 -16.45 1.32
CA ASP A 149 -2.96 -17.76 1.71
C ASP A 149 -1.43 -17.75 1.91
N ASN A 150 -0.75 -16.79 1.31
CA ASN A 150 0.71 -16.64 1.38
C ASN A 150 1.17 -15.58 2.40
N GLY A 151 0.27 -15.06 3.24
CA GLY A 151 0.59 -14.03 4.23
C GLY A 151 -0.32 -12.82 4.12
N PHE A 152 0.27 -11.62 4.04
CA PHE A 152 -0.44 -10.35 3.97
C PHE A 152 -0.04 -9.58 2.73
N GLU A 153 -0.98 -8.81 2.19
CA GLU A 153 -0.74 -7.99 1.02
C GLU A 153 -1.33 -6.59 1.19
N ILE A 154 -0.63 -5.60 0.64
CA ILE A 154 -1.11 -4.23 0.49
C ILE A 154 -1.54 -4.03 -0.97
N SER A 155 -2.75 -3.51 -1.15
CA SER A 155 -3.35 -3.16 -2.43
C SER A 155 -3.96 -1.77 -2.39
N ASN A 156 -4.37 -1.27 -3.55
CA ASN A 156 -5.18 -0.06 -3.66
C ASN A 156 -4.59 1.09 -2.83
N GLN A 157 -3.30 1.37 -3.02
CA GLN A 157 -2.68 2.55 -2.42
C GLN A 157 -3.41 3.80 -2.91
N GLU A 158 -3.62 4.75 -2.01
CA GLU A 158 -4.21 6.06 -2.33
C GLU A 158 -5.59 5.95 -2.99
N PHE A 159 -6.32 4.87 -2.71
CA PHE A 159 -7.69 4.65 -3.21
C PHE A 159 -8.70 5.69 -2.70
N ILE A 160 -8.32 6.46 -1.69
CA ILE A 160 -9.04 7.62 -1.19
C ILE A 160 -8.07 8.80 -1.19
N PRO A 161 -8.50 9.99 -1.68
CA PRO A 161 -7.72 11.22 -1.62
C PRO A 161 -7.17 11.56 -0.22
N THR A 162 -6.03 12.24 -0.18
CA THR A 162 -5.32 12.64 1.05
C THR A 162 -5.92 13.87 1.75
N ASN A 163 -7.03 14.43 1.26
CA ASN A 163 -7.84 15.40 1.99
C ASN A 163 -8.98 14.72 2.78
N TYR A 164 -9.24 13.44 2.53
CA TYR A 164 -10.32 12.72 3.20
C TYR A 164 -9.79 12.04 4.46
N ALA A 165 -10.44 12.27 5.61
CA ALA A 165 -10.20 11.54 6.85
C ALA A 165 -11.07 10.28 6.91
N ILE A 166 -10.66 9.29 7.72
CA ILE A 166 -11.51 8.15 8.08
C ILE A 166 -11.79 8.24 9.58
N ASP A 167 -13.07 8.22 9.92
CA ASP A 167 -13.54 8.14 11.30
C ASP A 167 -13.77 6.70 11.73
N SER A 168 -14.49 5.95 10.90
CA SER A 168 -14.89 4.58 11.23
C SER A 168 -15.03 3.71 9.99
N VAL A 169 -15.07 2.41 10.25
CA VAL A 169 -15.35 1.39 9.25
C VAL A 169 -16.41 0.44 9.78
N SER A 170 -17.32 0.01 8.92
CA SER A 170 -18.39 -0.92 9.26
C SER A 170 -18.72 -1.79 8.06
N VAL A 171 -19.66 -2.72 8.23
CA VAL A 171 -20.15 -3.56 7.14
C VAL A 171 -21.66 -3.38 7.04
N ILE A 172 -22.13 -3.02 5.86
CA ILE A 172 -23.54 -2.71 5.58
C ILE A 172 -23.97 -3.58 4.41
N GLU A 173 -25.02 -4.37 4.61
CA GLU A 173 -25.55 -5.27 3.56
C GLU A 173 -24.43 -6.14 2.94
N ASN A 174 -23.54 -6.66 3.78
CA ASN A 174 -22.35 -7.43 3.41
C ASN A 174 -21.29 -6.67 2.59
N ASN A 175 -21.29 -5.34 2.54
CA ASN A 175 -20.24 -4.56 1.90
C ASN A 175 -19.41 -3.78 2.93
N PRO A 176 -18.06 -3.84 2.89
CA PRO A 176 -17.22 -2.98 3.70
C PRO A 176 -17.50 -1.52 3.36
N THR A 177 -17.81 -0.75 4.38
CA THR A 177 -18.14 0.66 4.25
C THR A 177 -17.22 1.47 5.16
N ILE A 178 -16.65 2.52 4.58
CA ILE A 178 -15.76 3.47 5.26
C ILE A 178 -16.53 4.78 5.41
N TYR A 179 -16.47 5.35 6.60
CA TYR A 179 -17.03 6.67 6.90
C TYR A 179 -15.93 7.63 7.29
N GLY A 180 -16.10 8.88 6.90
CA GLY A 180 -15.26 9.98 7.35
C GLY A 180 -15.72 11.29 6.75
N TYR A 181 -14.78 12.17 6.46
CA TYR A 181 -15.09 13.49 5.95
C TYR A 181 -13.99 14.05 5.05
N ASP A 182 -14.37 14.99 4.20
CA ASP A 182 -13.49 15.85 3.43
C ASP A 182 -13.10 17.07 4.28
N TYR A 183 -11.80 17.24 4.53
CA TYR A 183 -11.28 18.30 5.40
C TYR A 183 -10.49 19.33 4.61
N ASP A 184 -10.92 20.59 4.65
CA ASP A 184 -10.10 21.70 4.18
C ASP A 184 -9.16 22.12 5.30
N CYS A 185 -7.87 21.87 5.14
CA CYS A 185 -6.91 22.40 6.09
C CYS A 185 -6.79 23.92 6.09
N ASN A 186 -6.97 24.57 4.93
CA ASN A 186 -6.71 26.00 4.80
C ASN A 186 -7.72 26.78 5.64
N GLU A 187 -8.98 26.33 5.57
CA GLU A 187 -10.09 26.88 6.35
C GLU A 187 -10.29 26.16 7.70
N GLN A 188 -9.58 25.05 7.92
CA GLN A 188 -9.66 24.20 9.11
C GLN A 188 -11.06 23.65 9.41
N ASN A 189 -11.84 23.37 8.37
CA ASN A 189 -13.24 22.95 8.48
C ASN A 189 -13.51 21.62 7.75
N VAL A 190 -14.60 20.97 8.15
CA VAL A 190 -15.16 19.83 7.43
C VAL A 190 -16.04 20.38 6.32
N ILE A 191 -15.72 20.03 5.07
CA ILE A 191 -16.50 20.41 3.90
C ILE A 191 -17.76 19.54 3.81
N ARG A 192 -17.59 18.23 3.98
CA ARG A 192 -18.66 17.24 3.83
C ARG A 192 -18.32 15.89 4.44
N ASP A 193 -19.36 15.16 4.81
CA ASP A 193 -19.26 13.76 5.16
C ASP A 193 -19.09 12.90 3.91
N ILE A 194 -18.32 11.82 4.04
CA ILE A 194 -18.12 10.85 2.97
C ILE A 194 -18.51 9.45 3.44
N ARG A 195 -19.13 8.71 2.53
CA ARG A 195 -19.40 7.29 2.67
C ARG A 195 -18.82 6.56 1.47
N ILE A 196 -17.98 5.58 1.75
CA ILE A 196 -17.29 4.82 0.72
C ILE A 196 -17.62 3.34 0.88
N THR A 197 -18.32 2.76 -0.09
CA THR A 197 -18.58 1.33 -0.13
C THR A 197 -17.56 0.63 -1.01
N LEU A 198 -16.86 -0.34 -0.45
CA LEU A 198 -15.94 -1.20 -1.18
C LEU A 198 -16.74 -2.34 -1.83
N LYS A 199 -16.61 -2.48 -3.15
CA LYS A 199 -17.24 -3.56 -3.92
C LYS A 199 -16.20 -4.34 -4.71
N LYS A 200 -16.57 -5.56 -5.06
CA LYS A 200 -15.88 -6.37 -6.07
C LYS A 200 -16.42 -6.03 -7.45
#